data_AF-A0A069I6P8-F1
#
_entry.id   AF-A0A069I6P8-F1
#
_cell.length_a   1.000
_cell.length_b   1.000
_cell.length_c   1.000
_cell.angle_alpha   90.00
_cell.angle_beta   90.00
_cell.angle_gamma   90.00
#
_symmetry.space_group_name_H-M   'P 1'
#
loop_
_entity.id
_entity.type
_entity.pdbx_description
1 polymer ?
#
loop_
_entity_poly.entity_id
_entity_poly.type
_entity_poly.pdbx_seq_one_letter_code
_entity_poly.pdbx_strand_id
1 'polypeptide(L)'
;MVQKLFHELPVNERGDFESACARHGFVLEDFEVSEEEGISQGSGSSHIPRKITVARVGGDVQVYPAATGISWTVAFERDLERGEFGFPLAD
;
A
#
# COMPACT_ATOMS: atom_id res chain seq x y z
N MET A 1 6.40 -9.38 -14.67
CA MET A 1 5.70 -8.73 -13.56
C MET A 1 5.64 -9.74 -12.43
N VAL A 2 6.27 -9.41 -11.32
CA VAL A 2 6.21 -10.21 -10.09
C VAL A 2 5.15 -9.56 -9.21
N GLN A 3 4.18 -10.35 -8.77
CA GLN A 3 3.20 -9.93 -7.78
C GLN A 3 3.60 -10.53 -6.45
N LYS A 4 3.78 -9.67 -5.46
CA LYS A 4 4.11 -10.02 -4.09
C LYS A 4 2.98 -9.62 -3.19
N LEU A 5 2.63 -10.48 -2.24
CA LEU A 5 1.56 -10.19 -1.29
C LEU A 5 2.09 -9.34 -0.13
N PHE A 6 1.17 -8.69 0.60
CA PHE A 6 1.49 -7.90 1.81
C PHE A 6 2.48 -8.58 2.76
N HIS A 7 2.36 -9.90 2.95
CA HIS A 7 3.25 -10.64 3.85
C HIS A 7 4.70 -10.73 3.37
N GLU A 8 4.97 -10.50 2.08
CA GLU A 8 6.31 -10.50 1.46
C GLU A 8 6.96 -9.13 1.48
N LEU A 9 6.19 -8.08 1.82
CA LEU A 9 6.73 -6.74 2.02
C LEU A 9 7.67 -6.72 3.23
N PRO A 10 8.66 -5.81 3.22
CA PRO A 10 9.54 -5.64 4.37
C PRO A 10 8.75 -5.27 5.62
N VAL A 11 9.27 -5.73 6.76
CA VAL A 11 8.61 -5.60 8.07
C VAL A 11 8.36 -4.15 8.48
N ASN A 12 9.18 -3.21 8.00
CA ASN A 12 8.98 -1.78 8.24
C ASN A 12 7.68 -1.28 7.60
N GLU A 13 7.49 -1.49 6.30
CA GLU A 13 6.30 -1.08 5.55
C GLU A 13 5.04 -1.74 6.10
N ARG A 14 5.13 -3.02 6.48
CA ARG A 14 4.03 -3.72 7.14
C ARG A 14 3.66 -3.10 8.48
N GLY A 15 4.65 -2.77 9.31
CA GLY A 15 4.44 -2.16 10.62
C GLY A 15 3.88 -0.73 10.53
N ASP A 16 4.38 0.05 9.57
CA ASP A 16 3.86 1.39 9.27
C ASP A 16 2.41 1.34 8.80
N PHE A 17 2.08 0.42 7.89
CA PHE A 17 0.71 0.19 7.41
C PHE A 17 -0.23 -0.25 8.53
N GLU A 18 0.18 -1.23 9.35
CA GLU A 18 -0.59 -1.72 10.50
C GLU A 18 -0.87 -0.60 11.51
N SER A 19 0.15 0.22 11.79
CA SER A 19 0.02 1.36 12.69
C SER A 19 -0.95 2.42 12.15
N ALA A 20 -0.89 2.71 10.84
CA ALA A 20 -1.81 3.64 10.19
C ALA A 20 -3.27 3.15 10.26
N CYS A 21 -3.52 1.88 9.88
CA CYS A 21 -4.85 1.28 10.00
C CYS A 21 -5.38 1.37 11.44
N ALA A 22 -4.59 0.91 12.43
CA ALA A 22 -4.99 0.92 13.83
C ALA A 22 -5.26 2.34 14.36
N ARG A 23 -4.47 3.34 13.94
CA ARG A 23 -4.65 4.74 14.34
C ARG A 23 -5.96 5.33 13.83
N HIS A 24 -6.43 4.87 12.68
CA HIS A 24 -7.67 5.31 12.05
C HIS A 24 -8.87 4.41 12.37
N GLY A 25 -8.69 3.35 13.18
CA GLY A 25 -9.75 2.42 13.57
C GLY A 25 -10.09 1.37 12.51
N PHE A 26 -9.19 1.12 11.57
CA PHE A 26 -9.31 0.09 10.55
C PHE A 26 -8.50 -1.16 10.91
N VAL A 27 -8.94 -2.32 10.40
CA VAL A 27 -8.17 -3.58 10.49
C VAL A 27 -7.45 -3.85 9.18
N LEU A 28 -6.30 -4.52 9.26
CA LEU A 28 -5.53 -4.93 8.08
C LEU A 28 -6.35 -5.82 7.14
N GLU A 29 -7.20 -6.67 7.70
CA GLU A 29 -8.04 -7.64 6.95
C GLU A 29 -9.10 -6.95 6.08
N ASP A 30 -9.44 -5.69 6.36
CA ASP A 30 -10.29 -4.87 5.49
C ASP A 30 -9.54 -4.43 4.21
N PHE A 31 -8.22 -4.61 4.14
CA PHE A 31 -7.39 -4.15 3.03
C PHE A 31 -6.60 -5.30 2.41
N GLU A 32 -6.74 -5.43 1.10
CA GLU A 32 -5.91 -6.32 0.30
C GLU A 32 -4.75 -5.51 -0.28
N VAL A 33 -3.53 -5.80 0.17
CA VAL A 33 -2.31 -5.12 -0.29
C VAL A 33 -1.46 -6.06 -1.13
N SER A 34 -1.15 -5.62 -2.35
CA SER A 34 -0.32 -6.35 -3.31
C SER A 34 0.74 -5.43 -3.91
N GLU A 35 1.98 -5.89 -3.92
CA GLU A 35 3.11 -5.25 -4.63
C GLU A 35 3.23 -5.81 -6.04
N GLU A 36 3.18 -4.93 -7.04
CA GLU A 36 3.56 -5.23 -8.41
C GLU A 36 4.96 -4.68 -8.68
N GLU A 37 5.93 -5.58 -8.86
CA GLU A 37 7.26 -5.23 -9.36
C GLU A 37 7.26 -5.28 -10.90
N GLY A 38 7.47 -4.13 -11.53
CA GLY A 38 7.72 -4.03 -12.96
C GLY A 38 8.97 -4.80 -13.37
N ILE A 39 8.98 -5.36 -14.58
CA ILE A 39 10.23 -5.90 -15.16
C ILE A 39 10.98 -4.75 -15.84
N SER A 40 12.19 -4.43 -15.36
CA SER A 40 13.06 -3.45 -16.03
C SER A 40 13.58 -4.05 -17.33
N GLN A 41 12.84 -3.87 -18.42
CA GLN A 41 13.27 -4.27 -19.76
C GLN A 41 14.14 -3.16 -20.35
N GLY A 42 15.40 -3.05 -19.94
CA GLY A 42 16.32 -2.11 -20.57
C GLY A 42 17.58 -1.80 -19.76
N SER A 43 18.72 -2.10 -20.37
CA SER A 43 20.06 -1.73 -19.91
C SER A 43 20.18 -0.23 -19.66
N GLY A 44 20.13 0.18 -18.40
CA GLY A 44 20.31 1.56 -17.97
C GLY A 44 19.80 1.69 -16.55
N SER A 45 20.61 2.27 -15.66
CA SER A 45 20.34 2.44 -14.23
C SER A 45 19.00 3.14 -13.97
N SER A 46 17.90 2.37 -13.99
CA SER A 46 16.54 2.85 -13.81
C SER A 46 15.90 2.01 -12.74
N HIS A 47 15.60 2.64 -11.61
CA HIS A 47 14.86 2.05 -10.50
C HIS A 47 13.68 1.25 -11.03
N ILE A 48 13.61 -0.02 -10.62
CA ILE A 48 12.50 -0.90 -10.91
C ILE A 48 11.25 -0.22 -10.32
N PRO A 49 10.24 0.15 -11.14
CA PRO A 49 9.05 0.76 -10.60
C PRO A 49 8.28 -0.30 -9.82
N ARG A 50 8.30 -0.18 -8.49
CA ARG A 50 7.42 -0.94 -7.59
C ARG A 50 6.13 -0.17 -7.39
N LYS A 51 5.01 -0.86 -7.47
CA LYS A 51 3.69 -0.27 -7.22
C LYS A 51 3.02 -1.09 -6.13
N ILE A 52 2.44 -0.42 -5.16
CA ILE A 52 1.65 -1.04 -4.10
C ILE A 52 0.20 -0.72 -4.38
N THR A 53 -0.58 -1.75 -4.65
CA THR A 53 -2.03 -1.66 -4.78
C THR A 53 -2.63 -1.99 -3.44
N VAL A 54 -3.43 -1.07 -2.90
CA VAL A 54 -4.19 -1.22 -1.66
C VAL A 54 -5.67 -1.17 -2.04
N ALA A 55 -6.36 -2.28 -1.93
CA ALA A 55 -7.80 -2.38 -2.21
C ALA A 55 -8.56 -2.58 -0.90
N ARG A 56 -9.52 -1.71 -0.59
CA ARG A 56 -10.42 -1.95 0.54
C ARG A 56 -11.51 -2.95 0.14
N VAL A 57 -11.79 -3.92 1.00
CA VAL A 57 -12.88 -4.89 0.82
C VAL A 57 -14.22 -4.13 0.79
N GLY A 58 -14.87 -4.13 -0.38
CA GLY A 58 -16.14 -3.42 -0.59
C GLY A 58 -16.02 -1.90 -0.70
N GLY A 59 -14.80 -1.38 -0.88
CA GLY A 59 -14.52 0.05 -1.02
C GLY A 59 -13.68 0.38 -2.24
N ASP A 60 -12.89 1.46 -2.11
CA ASP A 60 -12.03 1.98 -3.17
C ASP A 60 -10.68 1.26 -3.24
N VAL A 61 -10.04 1.37 -4.42
CA VAL A 61 -8.71 0.81 -4.68
C VAL A 61 -7.74 1.92 -5.04
N GLN A 62 -6.61 1.95 -4.34
CA GLN A 62 -5.57 2.94 -4.54
C GLN A 62 -4.25 2.28 -4.92
N VAL A 63 -3.50 2.95 -5.79
CA VAL A 63 -2.20 2.46 -6.28
C VAL A 63 -1.14 3.50 -5.96
N TYR A 64 -0.18 3.09 -5.15
CA TYR A 64 0.91 3.93 -4.68
C TYR A 64 2.23 3.53 -5.32
N PRO A 65 3.04 4.47 -5.81
CA PRO A 65 4.39 4.16 -6.27
C PRO A 65 5.32 3.92 -5.06
N ALA A 66 5.86 2.72 -4.91
CA ALA A 66 6.91 2.39 -3.94
C ALA A 66 8.32 2.72 -4.52
N ALA A 67 8.47 3.95 -5.01
CA ALA A 67 9.77 4.48 -5.44
C ALA A 67 10.52 5.10 -4.25
N THR A 68 11.85 5.19 -4.36
CA THR A 68 12.82 5.53 -3.31
C THR A 68 12.80 6.98 -2.80
N GLY A 69 11.64 7.54 -2.47
CA GLY A 69 11.53 8.92 -1.99
C GLY A 69 10.47 9.13 -0.93
N ILE A 70 9.29 8.52 -1.10
CA ILE A 70 8.17 8.65 -0.17
C ILE A 70 7.64 7.24 0.05
N SER A 71 7.69 6.75 1.29
CA SER A 71 7.08 5.46 1.63
C SER A 71 5.60 5.54 1.29
N TRP A 72 5.11 4.59 0.49
CA TRP A 72 3.70 4.53 0.07
C TRP A 72 2.75 4.53 1.28
N THR A 73 3.19 4.01 2.42
CA THR A 73 2.49 4.04 3.71
C THR A 73 2.15 5.45 4.17
N VAL A 74 2.99 6.45 3.88
CA VAL A 74 2.73 7.87 4.21
C VAL A 74 1.64 8.45 3.31
N ALA A 75 1.63 8.08 2.03
CA ALA A 75 0.55 8.48 1.11
C ALA A 75 -0.77 7.81 1.50
N PHE A 76 -0.72 6.52 1.82
CA PHE A 76 -1.85 5.76 2.33
C PHE A 76 -2.43 6.34 3.63
N GLU A 77 -1.58 6.68 4.61
CA GLU A 77 -2.04 7.32 5.85
C GLU A 77 -2.76 8.64 5.57
N ARG A 78 -2.26 9.46 4.64
CA ARG A 78 -2.95 10.69 4.23
C ARG A 78 -4.30 10.44 3.59
N ASP A 79 -4.44 9.39 2.79
CA ASP A 79 -5.71 9.04 2.17
C ASP A 79 -6.71 8.50 3.20
N LEU A 80 -6.24 7.77 4.22
CA LEU A 80 -7.05 7.43 5.40
C LEU A 80 -7.50 8.69 6.15
N GLU A 81 -6.61 9.65 6.40
CA GLU A 81 -6.93 10.94 7.04
C GLU A 81 -7.98 11.74 6.25
N ARG A 82 -7.95 11.62 4.92
CA ARG A 82 -8.89 12.31 4.02
C ARG A 82 -10.21 11.57 3.84
N GLY A 83 -10.29 10.31 4.32
CA GLY A 83 -11.45 9.45 4.15
C GLY A 83 -11.64 8.93 2.73
N GLU A 84 -10.57 8.82 1.93
CA GLU A 84 -10.61 8.19 0.59
C GLU A 84 -11.14 6.76 0.66
N PHE A 85 -10.72 6.02 1.68
CA PHE A 85 -11.19 4.66 1.91
C PHE A 85 -12.55 4.60 2.61
N GLY A 86 -13.19 5.74 2.89
CA GLY A 86 -14.45 5.84 3.63
C GLY A 86 -14.28 5.75 5.14
N PHE A 87 -15.36 5.41 5.85
CA PHE A 87 -15.35 5.24 7.30
C PHE A 87 -15.04 3.78 7.67
N PRO A 88 -14.37 3.54 8.82
CA PRO A 88 -14.27 2.19 9.37
C PRO A 88 -15.67 1.66 9.59
N LEU A 89 -15.90 0.38 9.27
CA LEU A 89 -17.20 -0.26 9.46
C LEU A 89 -17.42 -0.42 10.98
N ALA A 90 -17.83 0.66 11.64
CA ALA A 90 -18.20 0.64 13.04
C ALA A 90 -19.58 -0.03 13.14
N ASP A 91 -19.61 -1.21 13.75
CA ASP A 91 -20.83 -1.78 14.34
C ASP A 91 -21.11 -1.08 15.68
#